data_AF-A0A952FB06-F1
#
_entry.id   AF-A0A952FB06-F1
#
_cell.length_a   1.000
_cell.length_b   1.000
_cell.length_c   1.000
_cell.angle_alpha   90.00
_cell.angle_beta   90.00
_cell.angle_gamma   90.00
#
_symmetry.space_group_name_H-M   'P 1'
#
loop_
_entity.id
_entity.type
_entity.pdbx_description
1 polymer ?
#
loop_
_entity_poly.entity_id
_entity_poly.type
_entity_poly.pdbx_seq_one_letter_code
_entity_poly.pdbx_strand_id
1 'polypeptide(L)'
;RYAGVNGGKRRPVVALPAALARLQAGLMELAPGEPLLSRDNLDAMATDNVATGKLPGLQALGIHPAALDAIAPSYLGAQGLRSGLTAKRKTAGRF
;
A
#
# COMPACT_ATOMS: atom_id res chain seq x y z
N ARG A 1 -6.76 -3.16 -10.31
CA ARG A 1 -8.24 -3.15 -10.15
C ARG A 1 -8.70 -2.30 -8.96
N TYR A 2 -8.04 -2.36 -7.80
CA TYR A 2 -8.47 -1.63 -6.59
C TYR A 2 -8.06 -0.14 -6.51
N ALA A 3 -7.04 0.31 -7.24
CA ALA A 3 -6.56 1.70 -7.22
C ALA A 3 -6.48 2.34 -8.63
N GLY A 4 -7.38 1.98 -9.56
CA GLY A 4 -7.29 2.45 -10.94
C GLY A 4 -8.57 2.30 -11.76
N VAL A 5 -8.43 2.53 -13.07
CA VAL A 5 -9.52 2.74 -14.06
C VAL A 5 -10.58 1.63 -14.06
N ASN A 6 -10.23 0.40 -13.68
CA ASN A 6 -11.12 -0.77 -13.73
C ASN A 6 -11.74 -1.17 -12.37
N GLY A 7 -11.79 -0.28 -11.37
CA GLY A 7 -12.45 -0.62 -10.10
C GLY A 7 -12.41 0.40 -8.94
N GLY A 8 -11.98 1.64 -9.15
CA GLY A 8 -12.05 2.66 -8.10
C GLY A 8 -11.51 4.00 -8.59
N LYS A 9 -12.38 5.02 -8.63
CA LYS A 9 -12.16 6.43 -8.98
C LYS A 9 -10.88 6.68 -9.77
N ARG A 10 -10.96 6.68 -11.11
CA ARG A 10 -9.83 6.98 -12.02
C ARG A 10 -9.05 8.20 -11.50
N ARG A 11 -7.79 7.98 -11.08
CA ARG A 11 -6.88 9.05 -10.66
C ARG A 11 -5.86 9.26 -11.78
N PRO A 12 -5.85 10.43 -12.45
CA PRO A 12 -4.77 10.72 -13.39
C PRO A 12 -3.44 10.76 -12.64
N VAL A 13 -2.42 10.11 -13.20
CA VAL A 13 -1.05 10.13 -12.67
C VAL A 13 -0.24 11.05 -13.57
N VAL A 14 0.24 12.15 -13.02
CA VAL A 14 1.08 13.13 -13.72
C VAL A 14 2.48 13.03 -13.14
N ALA A 15 3.49 13.01 -14.00
CA ALA A 15 4.88 12.96 -13.57
C ALA A 15 5.27 14.29 -12.90
N LEU A 16 5.89 14.20 -11.72
CA LEU A 16 6.42 15.33 -10.99
C LEU A 16 7.95 15.36 -11.16
N PRO A 17 8.56 16.50 -11.55
CA PRO A 17 10.01 16.64 -11.60
C PRO A 17 10.68 16.33 -10.25
N ALA A 18 11.84 15.70 -10.28
CA ALA A 18 12.54 15.21 -9.08
C ALA A 18 12.81 16.31 -8.03
N ALA A 19 13.17 17.53 -8.47
CA ALA A 19 13.41 18.65 -7.58
C ALA A 19 12.14 19.04 -6.79
N LEU A 20 10.97 19.05 -7.44
CA LEU A 20 9.70 19.35 -6.80
C LEU A 20 9.26 18.23 -5.85
N ALA A 21 9.51 16.97 -6.24
CA ALA A 21 9.24 15.82 -5.38
C ALA A 21 10.07 15.86 -4.08
N ARG A 22 11.36 16.21 -4.16
CA ARG A 22 12.24 16.37 -2.99
C ARG A 22 11.80 17.51 -2.09
N LEU A 23 11.41 18.65 -2.66
CA LEU A 23 10.88 19.79 -1.90
C LEU A 23 9.60 19.38 -1.15
N GLN A 24 8.66 18.75 -1.85
CA GLN A 24 7.41 18.26 -1.26
C GLN A 24 7.68 17.29 -0.10
N ALA A 25 8.57 16.31 -0.29
CA ALA A 25 8.95 15.36 0.75
C ALA A 25 9.57 16.06 1.97
N GLY A 26 10.45 17.03 1.76
CA GLY A 26 11.04 17.82 2.85
C GLY A 26 10.00 18.62 3.65
N LEU A 27 9.00 19.20 2.99
CA LEU A 27 7.88 19.88 3.68
C LEU A 27 7.02 18.89 4.48
N MET A 28 6.82 17.68 3.97
CA MET A 28 6.02 16.64 4.61
C MET A 28 6.72 15.99 5.81
N GLU A 29 8.06 15.95 5.83
CA GLU A 29 8.86 15.55 6.99
C GLU A 29 8.73 16.51 8.18
N LEU A 30 8.50 17.80 7.91
CA LEU A 30 8.37 18.83 8.94
C LEU A 30 6.93 18.93 9.50
N ALA A 31 5.97 18.24 8.89
CA ALA A 31 4.60 18.21 9.36
C ALA A 31 4.48 17.40 10.67
N PRO A 32 3.59 17.78 11.60
CA PRO A 32 3.40 17.05 12.84
C PRO A 32 2.81 15.65 12.57
N GLY A 33 3.37 14.63 13.24
CA GLY A 33 2.95 13.23 13.09
C GLY A 33 3.93 12.43 12.23
N GLU A 34 3.50 11.22 11.84
CA GLU A 34 4.29 10.38 10.94
C GLU A 34 4.24 10.96 9.52
N PRO A 35 5.40 11.19 8.85
CA PRO A 35 5.42 11.76 7.52
C PRO A 35 4.73 10.82 6.52
N LEU A 36 3.75 11.36 5.79
CA LEU A 36 3.10 10.63 4.69
C LEU A 36 4.06 10.31 3.55
N LEU A 37 5.11 11.12 3.39
CA LEU A 37 6.20 10.94 2.44
C LEU A 37 7.45 11.59 3.00
N SER A 38 8.52 10.82 3.15
CA SER A 38 9.85 11.32 3.50
C SER A 38 10.79 11.33 2.28
N ARG A 39 11.90 12.07 2.37
CA ARG A 39 12.96 12.09 1.36
C ARG A 39 13.61 10.72 1.24
N ASP A 40 13.77 10.01 2.34
CA ASP A 40 14.28 8.63 2.35
C ASP A 40 13.33 7.67 1.62
N ASN A 41 12.02 7.74 1.90
CA ASN A 41 11.04 6.92 1.17
C ASN A 41 10.99 7.28 -0.32
N LEU A 42 11.12 8.56 -0.66
CA LEU A 42 11.20 9.01 -2.05
C LEU A 42 12.42 8.41 -2.76
N ASP A 43 13.58 8.40 -2.11
CA ASP A 43 14.82 7.85 -2.66
C ASP A 43 14.75 6.31 -2.77
N ALA A 44 14.15 5.62 -1.79
CA ALA A 44 13.93 4.17 -1.84
C ALA A 44 13.03 3.75 -3.01
N MET A 45 12.02 4.57 -3.36
CA MET A 45 11.12 4.31 -4.50
C MET A 45 11.82 4.44 -5.86
N ALA A 46 12.98 5.09 -5.94
CA ALA A 46 13.77 5.17 -7.17
C ALA A 46 14.52 3.87 -7.50
N THR A 47 14.59 2.93 -6.55
CA THR A 47 15.29 1.66 -6.70
C THR A 47 14.31 0.49 -6.72
N ASP A 48 14.49 -0.43 -7.66
CA ASP A 48 13.66 -1.63 -7.76
C ASP A 48 13.83 -2.52 -6.52
N ASN A 49 12.78 -2.62 -5.70
CA ASN A 49 12.72 -3.56 -4.58
C ASN A 49 12.16 -4.92 -5.03
N VAL A 50 12.96 -5.66 -5.79
CA VAL A 50 12.58 -6.97 -6.34
C VAL A 50 13.57 -8.04 -5.86
N ALA A 51 13.05 -9.19 -5.47
CA ALA A 51 13.88 -10.32 -5.08
C ALA A 51 14.77 -10.77 -6.25
N THR A 52 16.08 -10.76 -6.05
CA THR A 52 17.07 -11.10 -7.08
C THR A 52 17.22 -12.61 -7.33
N GLY A 53 16.60 -13.44 -6.49
CA GLY A 53 16.72 -14.91 -6.53
C GLY A 53 18.05 -15.46 -6.01
N LYS A 54 18.99 -14.61 -5.56
CA LYS A 54 20.32 -15.03 -5.05
C LYS A 54 20.29 -15.54 -3.61
N LEU A 55 19.28 -15.17 -2.84
CA LEU A 55 19.09 -15.56 -1.43
C LEU A 55 17.88 -16.51 -1.32
N PRO A 56 17.83 -17.35 -0.26
CA PRO A 56 16.68 -18.19 0.01
C PRO A 56 15.38 -17.36 0.09
N GLY A 57 14.35 -17.79 -0.65
CA GLY A 57 13.04 -17.14 -0.68
C GLY A 57 12.17 -17.49 0.54
N LEU A 58 10.92 -17.03 0.51
CA LEU A 58 9.93 -17.27 1.57
C LEU A 58 9.72 -18.76 1.90
N GLN A 59 9.93 -19.65 0.92
CA GLN A 59 9.80 -21.10 1.08
C GLN A 59 10.83 -21.66 2.08
N ALA A 60 12.01 -21.06 2.17
CA ALA A 60 13.02 -21.44 3.17
C ALA A 60 12.57 -21.15 4.61
N LEU A 61 11.58 -20.26 4.78
CA LEU A 61 10.92 -19.95 6.05
C LEU A 61 9.62 -20.76 6.25
N GLY A 62 9.27 -21.66 5.32
CA GLY A 62 8.00 -22.39 5.32
C GLY A 62 6.78 -21.50 4.99
N ILE A 63 7.00 -20.32 4.38
CA ILE A 63 5.94 -19.36 4.09
C ILE A 63 5.46 -19.53 2.64
N HIS A 64 4.15 -19.74 2.47
CA HIS A 64 3.49 -19.71 1.17
C HIS A 64 2.96 -18.30 0.88
N PRO A 65 3.43 -17.61 -0.17
CA PRO A 65 2.98 -16.26 -0.49
C PRO A 65 1.51 -16.27 -0.93
N ALA A 66 0.72 -15.36 -0.37
CA ALA A 66 -0.63 -15.10 -0.85
C ALA A 66 -0.59 -14.11 -2.01
N ALA A 67 -1.36 -14.40 -3.07
CA ALA A 67 -1.49 -13.48 -4.18
C ALA A 67 -2.19 -12.19 -3.73
N LEU A 68 -1.63 -11.03 -4.11
CA LEU A 68 -2.14 -9.72 -3.68
C LEU A 68 -3.59 -9.48 -4.12
N ASP A 69 -3.98 -10.00 -5.28
CA ASP A 69 -5.35 -9.88 -5.80
C ASP A 69 -6.38 -10.65 -4.96
N ALA A 70 -5.97 -11.77 -4.36
CA ALA A 70 -6.80 -12.58 -3.47
C ALA A 70 -7.01 -11.92 -2.10
N ILE A 71 -5.98 -11.24 -1.56
CA ILE A 71 -6.05 -10.64 -0.21
C ILE A 71 -6.40 -9.15 -0.20
N ALA A 72 -6.15 -8.40 -1.28
CA ALA A 72 -6.41 -6.96 -1.39
C ALA A 72 -7.83 -6.53 -1.00
N PRO A 73 -8.91 -7.26 -1.35
CA PRO A 73 -10.26 -6.94 -0.90
C PRO A 73 -10.42 -6.84 0.62
N SER A 74 -9.63 -7.59 1.38
CA SER A 74 -9.79 -7.66 2.84
C SER A 74 -9.36 -6.37 3.54
N TYR A 75 -8.41 -5.63 2.98
CA TYR A 75 -7.86 -4.40 3.58
C TYR A 75 -8.06 -3.13 2.75
N LEU A 76 -8.29 -3.23 1.43
CA LEU A 76 -8.67 -2.08 0.58
C LEU A 76 -10.19 -1.95 0.39
N GLY A 77 -10.96 -3.01 0.68
CA GLY A 77 -12.39 -3.07 0.41
C GLY A 77 -13.25 -2.37 1.47
N ALA A 78 -13.46 -1.07 1.31
CA ALA A 78 -14.52 -0.34 2.03
C ALA A 78 -15.91 -0.40 1.33
N GLN A 79 -16.02 -0.99 0.13
CA GLN A 79 -17.30 -1.03 -0.63
C GLN A 79 -17.60 -2.41 -1.26
N GLY A 80 -17.49 -3.50 -0.49
CA GLY A 80 -17.99 -4.82 -0.89
C GLY A 80 -19.18 -5.24 -0.02
N LEU A 81 -20.12 -6.04 -0.55
CA LEU A 81 -21.29 -6.57 0.18
C LEU A 81 -20.93 -7.24 1.53
N ARG A 82 -19.70 -7.72 1.69
CA ARG A 82 -19.18 -8.35 2.92
C ARG A 82 -18.50 -7.39 3.90
N SER A 83 -18.19 -6.15 3.50
CA SER A 83 -17.55 -5.14 4.35
C SER A 83 -18.43 -4.81 5.58
N GLY A 84 -19.75 -4.75 5.38
CA GLY A 84 -20.72 -4.61 6.48
C GLY A 84 -20.75 -5.80 7.44
N LEU A 85 -20.44 -7.03 6.97
CA LEU A 85 -20.38 -8.22 7.83
C LEU A 85 -19.12 -8.23 8.70
N THR A 86 -17.98 -7.73 8.19
CA THR A 86 -16.75 -7.58 8.99
C THR A 86 -16.95 -6.58 10.15
N ALA A 87 -17.68 -5.48 9.89
CA ALA A 87 -18.07 -4.54 10.94
C ALA A 87 -18.98 -5.19 11.99
N LYS A 88 -19.97 -5.99 11.57
CA LYS A 88 -20.85 -6.75 12.48
C LYS A 88 -20.11 -7.84 13.25
N ARG A 89 -19.03 -8.42 12.71
CA ARG A 89 -18.21 -9.42 13.43
C ARG A 89 -17.43 -8.81 14.59
N LYS A 90 -16.98 -7.55 14.48
CA LYS A 90 -16.31 -6.84 15.59
C LYS A 90 -17.23 -6.61 16.78
N THR A 91 -18.55 -6.51 16.56
CA THR A 91 -19.56 -6.34 17.62
C THR A 91 -20.23 -7.63 18.06
N ALA A 92 -20.26 -8.68 17.23
CA ALA A 92 -20.95 -9.94 17.54
C ALA A 92 -20.25 -10.84 18.58
N GLY A 93 -19.02 -10.51 19.02
CA GLY A 93 -18.27 -11.28 20.01
C GLY A 93 -18.18 -10.64 21.40
N ARG A 94 -18.96 -9.59 21.68
CA ARG A 94 -19.05 -8.97 23.01
C ARG A 94 -20.48 -9.03 23.55
N PHE A 95 -20.87 -10.22 24.00
CA PHE A 95 -21.83 -10.47 25.06
C PHE A 95 -21.33 -11.67 25.85
#